data_AF-K9FZ01-F1
#
_entry.id   AF-K9FZ01-F1
#
_cell.length_a   1.000
_cell.length_b   1.000
_cell.length_c   1.000
_cell.angle_alpha   90.00
_cell.angle_beta   90.00
_cell.angle_gamma   90.00
#
_symmetry.space_group_name_H-M   'P 1'
#
loop_
_entity.id
_entity.type
_entity.pdbx_description
1 polymer ?
#
loop_
_entity_poly.entity_id
_entity_poly.type
_entity_poly.pdbx_seq_one_letter_code
_entity_poly.pdbx_strand_id
1 'polypeptide(L)'
;MSDFKAVFQTVTVFVAFILTLLCLFAGTQRNLLEDVDLLTLYTPAVSTDSGAHDFYSIHVLSYCQGTLKTMDPSAEVTHNVTKCSNRTILSSFDPTQSWPKEITSSQQLGWPRVIGDDFHAFKMTSQVMALMYCIGVGAMGLVLLVRVWSTLAPKACQGPCEFSFFVLGSFSISIASIIATALAFEFVALINAHGKGSSVSARYGDKFLGMTWAAVGLMLAGSVASFANAFVNKQAAPASVSKDVEG
;
A
#
# COMPACT_ATOMS: atom_id res chain seq x y z
N MET A 1 19.76 11.03 26.57
CA MET A 1 18.61 10.09 26.47
C MET A 1 17.44 10.69 25.68
N SER A 2 17.12 11.97 25.85
CA SER A 2 16.11 12.70 25.04
C SER A 2 16.36 12.64 23.53
N ASP A 3 17.61 12.89 23.11
CA ASP A 3 17.96 12.97 21.68
C ASP A 3 17.81 11.64 20.94
N PHE A 4 18.15 10.52 21.60
CA PHE A 4 17.99 9.19 21.01
C PHE A 4 16.51 8.85 20.72
N LYS A 5 15.59 9.25 21.61
CA LYS A 5 14.15 9.01 21.42
C LYS A 5 13.59 9.85 20.28
N ALA A 6 13.99 11.12 20.19
CA ALA A 6 13.58 11.99 19.10
C ALA A 6 14.11 11.51 17.74
N VAL A 7 15.38 11.08 17.69
CA VAL A 7 16.01 10.51 16.48
C VAL A 7 15.32 9.21 16.08
N PHE A 8 15.05 8.30 17.02
CA PHE A 8 14.35 7.05 16.76
C PHE A 8 13.01 7.29 16.07
N GLN A 9 12.18 8.19 16.60
CA GLN A 9 10.88 8.51 16.02
C GLN A 9 10.97 9.11 14.61
N THR A 10 11.94 10.00 14.39
CA THR A 10 12.16 10.62 13.08
C THR A 10 12.60 9.56 12.07
N VAL A 11 13.48 8.63 12.46
CA VAL A 11 13.91 7.53 11.59
C VAL A 11 12.74 6.60 11.28
N THR A 12 11.95 6.20 12.28
CA THR A 12 10.81 5.29 12.05
C THR A 12 9.78 5.90 11.10
N VAL A 13 9.41 7.17 11.26
CA VAL A 13 8.44 7.82 10.37
C VAL A 13 9.02 8.07 8.98
N PHE A 14 10.32 8.41 8.88
CA PHE A 14 10.97 8.60 7.59
C PHE A 14 11.04 7.30 6.79
N VAL A 15 11.46 6.19 7.42
CA VAL A 15 11.51 4.88 6.76
C VAL A 15 10.10 4.42 6.39
N ALA A 16 9.12 4.55 7.29
CA ALA A 16 7.72 4.22 6.99
C ALA A 16 7.15 5.05 5.83
N PHE A 17 7.48 6.34 5.78
CA PHE A 17 7.08 7.24 4.70
C PHE A 17 7.63 6.77 3.35
N ILE A 18 8.93 6.42 3.29
CA ILE A 18 9.55 5.89 2.07
C ILE A 18 8.91 4.56 1.66
N LEU A 19 8.75 3.61 2.59
CA LEU A 19 8.12 2.32 2.28
C LEU A 19 6.69 2.49 1.76
N THR A 20 5.92 3.38 2.36
CA THR A 20 4.53 3.65 1.94
C THR A 20 4.49 4.33 0.57
N LEU A 21 5.39 5.27 0.29
CA LEU A 21 5.53 5.87 -1.04
C LEU A 21 5.93 4.84 -2.10
N LEU A 22 6.84 3.93 -1.78
CA LEU A 22 7.20 2.82 -2.68
C LEU A 22 5.99 1.94 -2.97
N CYS A 23 5.21 1.57 -1.95
CA CYS A 23 3.97 0.79 -2.14
C CYS A 23 2.91 1.54 -2.97
N LEU A 24 2.78 2.86 -2.76
CA LEU A 24 1.77 3.69 -3.43
C LEU A 24 2.12 3.94 -4.91
N PHE A 25 3.41 4.14 -5.21
CA PHE A 25 3.90 4.48 -6.55
C PHE A 25 4.57 3.31 -7.29
N ALA A 26 4.54 2.10 -6.73
CA ALA A 26 4.93 0.89 -7.45
C ALA A 26 4.12 0.78 -8.75
N GLY A 27 4.76 0.35 -9.84
CA GLY A 27 4.09 0.23 -11.14
C GLY A 27 3.76 1.56 -11.83
N THR A 28 4.48 2.63 -11.51
CA THR A 28 4.38 3.89 -12.28
C THR A 28 5.11 3.80 -13.61
N GLN A 29 6.37 3.40 -13.53
CA GLN A 29 7.29 3.31 -14.66
C GLN A 29 7.56 1.82 -14.84
N ARG A 30 7.84 1.43 -16.07
CA ARG A 30 8.09 0.01 -16.43
C ARG A 30 9.22 -0.63 -15.60
N ASN A 31 10.18 0.15 -15.11
CA ASN A 31 11.34 -0.33 -14.34
C ASN A 31 11.29 -0.01 -12.84
N LEU A 32 10.18 0.56 -12.32
CA LEU A 32 10.10 0.91 -10.90
C LEU A 32 9.37 -0.18 -10.10
N LEU A 33 10.16 -0.99 -9.38
CA LEU A 33 9.72 -2.05 -8.47
C LEU A 33 8.68 -2.98 -9.09
N GLU A 34 9.09 -3.68 -10.16
CA GLU A 34 8.23 -4.57 -10.94
C GLU A 34 7.66 -5.75 -10.12
N ASP A 35 8.39 -6.22 -9.11
CA ASP A 35 7.96 -7.29 -8.18
C ASP A 35 7.21 -6.77 -6.94
N VAL A 36 6.72 -5.52 -6.95
CA VAL A 36 6.01 -4.91 -5.82
C VAL A 36 4.57 -4.64 -6.21
N ASP A 37 3.97 -5.67 -6.77
CA ASP A 37 2.57 -5.73 -7.07
C ASP A 37 1.77 -6.18 -5.86
N LEU A 38 0.51 -5.76 -5.79
CA LEU A 38 -0.46 -6.31 -4.85
C LEU A 38 -0.75 -7.77 -5.20
N LEU A 39 -0.99 -8.02 -6.50
CA LEU A 39 -1.20 -9.33 -7.08
C LEU A 39 -0.93 -9.27 -8.59
N THR A 40 -0.49 -10.40 -9.13
CA THR A 40 -0.24 -10.62 -10.55
C THR A 40 -1.19 -11.66 -11.09
N LEU A 41 -1.81 -11.34 -12.23
CA LEU A 41 -2.68 -12.23 -12.99
C LEU A 41 -1.93 -12.73 -14.21
N TYR A 42 -2.02 -14.02 -14.46
CA TYR A 42 -1.52 -14.69 -15.65
C TYR A 42 -2.70 -15.17 -16.48
N THR A 43 -2.67 -14.83 -17.74
CA THR A 43 -3.70 -15.18 -18.71
C THR A 43 -3.08 -16.00 -19.84
N PRO A 44 -3.84 -16.96 -20.42
CA PRO A 44 -3.35 -17.67 -21.59
C PRO A 44 -3.13 -16.66 -22.73
N ALA A 45 -2.07 -16.89 -23.53
CA ALA A 45 -1.81 -16.13 -24.73
C ALA A 45 -2.95 -16.38 -25.74
N VAL A 46 -4.03 -15.59 -25.65
CA VAL A 46 -5.09 -15.60 -26.66
C VAL A 46 -4.53 -14.90 -27.88
N SER A 47 -4.68 -15.54 -29.05
CA SER A 47 -4.11 -15.11 -30.33
C SER A 47 -4.20 -13.59 -30.55
N THR A 48 -3.15 -13.07 -31.19
CA THR A 48 -2.72 -11.67 -31.42
C THR A 48 -3.79 -10.67 -31.87
N ASP A 49 -5.00 -11.14 -32.19
CA ASP A 49 -6.14 -10.35 -32.68
C ASP A 49 -7.06 -9.85 -31.55
N SER A 50 -6.93 -10.40 -30.34
CA SER A 50 -7.82 -10.10 -29.19
C SER A 50 -7.31 -9.01 -28.24
N GLY A 51 -6.08 -8.52 -28.42
CA GLY A 51 -5.49 -7.45 -27.60
C GLY A 51 -5.20 -7.83 -26.13
N ALA A 52 -5.30 -9.11 -25.76
CA ALA A 52 -5.00 -9.61 -24.43
C ALA A 52 -3.49 -9.72 -24.18
N HIS A 53 -3.05 -9.40 -22.96
CA HIS A 53 -1.65 -9.55 -22.53
C HIS A 53 -1.44 -10.84 -21.73
N ASP A 54 -0.21 -11.33 -21.61
CA ASP A 54 0.09 -12.59 -20.90
C ASP A 54 0.07 -12.43 -19.38
N PHE A 55 0.40 -11.23 -18.90
CA PHE A 55 0.32 -10.90 -17.48
C PHE A 55 -0.18 -9.49 -17.22
N TYR A 56 -0.84 -9.35 -16.07
CA TYR A 56 -1.30 -8.09 -15.51
C TYR A 56 -0.85 -8.01 -14.06
N SER A 57 0.00 -7.04 -13.76
CA SER A 57 0.51 -6.76 -12.42
C SER A 57 -0.25 -5.57 -11.83
N ILE A 58 -1.02 -5.81 -10.78
CA ILE A 58 -1.91 -4.82 -10.16
C ILE A 58 -1.20 -4.17 -8.99
N HIS A 59 -1.19 -2.84 -8.96
CA HIS A 59 -0.62 -2.01 -7.90
C HIS A 59 -1.73 -1.17 -7.24
N VAL A 60 -1.37 -0.42 -6.19
CA VAL A 60 -2.35 0.37 -5.41
C VAL A 60 -3.05 1.45 -6.25
N LEU A 61 -2.30 2.16 -7.10
CA LEU A 61 -2.83 3.27 -7.91
C LEU A 61 -2.82 3.01 -9.43
N SER A 62 -2.19 1.93 -9.87
CA SER A 62 -2.01 1.61 -11.28
C SER A 62 -2.03 0.11 -11.51
N TYR A 63 -2.09 -0.28 -12.78
CA TYR A 63 -1.79 -1.64 -13.20
C TYR A 63 -0.85 -1.59 -14.41
N CYS A 64 -0.02 -2.61 -14.55
CA CYS A 64 0.89 -2.79 -15.67
C CYS A 64 0.55 -4.10 -16.39
N GLN A 65 0.66 -4.08 -17.72
CA GLN A 65 0.39 -5.23 -18.58
C GLN A 65 1.60 -5.48 -19.48
N GLY A 66 1.85 -6.75 -19.79
CA GLY A 66 2.99 -7.14 -20.60
C GLY A 66 2.92 -8.55 -21.15
N THR A 67 4.00 -8.95 -21.82
CA THR A 67 4.15 -10.31 -22.37
C THR A 67 5.24 -11.07 -21.62
N LEU A 68 5.08 -12.39 -21.51
CA LEU A 68 6.12 -13.25 -20.95
C LEU A 68 7.12 -13.53 -22.07
N LYS A 69 8.39 -13.17 -21.87
CA LYS A 69 9.48 -13.62 -22.74
C LYS A 69 10.12 -14.85 -22.11
N THR A 70 9.83 -16.02 -22.67
CA THR A 70 10.56 -17.24 -22.34
C THR A 70 11.87 -17.25 -23.12
N MET A 71 12.99 -16.88 -22.47
CA MET A 71 14.31 -17.32 -22.93
C MET A 71 14.60 -18.63 -22.20
N ASP A 72 14.60 -19.73 -22.94
CA ASP A 72 14.97 -21.09 -22.51
C ASP A 72 14.07 -21.83 -21.47
N PRO A 73 13.89 -23.16 -21.61
CA PRO A 73 13.04 -23.98 -20.73
C PRO A 73 13.60 -24.19 -19.31
N SER A 74 14.75 -23.58 -18.99
CA SER A 74 15.41 -23.68 -17.68
C SER A 74 15.79 -22.32 -17.10
N ALA A 75 15.33 -21.20 -17.67
CA ALA A 75 15.69 -19.87 -17.21
C ALA A 75 14.48 -19.00 -16.86
N GLU A 76 14.75 -18.15 -15.87
CA GLU A 76 13.94 -17.09 -15.29
C GLU A 76 12.94 -16.47 -16.30
N VAL A 77 11.64 -16.64 -16.03
CA VAL A 77 10.56 -16.03 -16.81
C VAL A 77 10.73 -14.51 -16.72
N THR A 78 11.20 -13.90 -17.80
CA THR A 78 11.42 -12.44 -17.83
C THR A 78 10.14 -11.76 -18.27
N HIS A 79 9.56 -10.97 -17.36
CA HIS A 79 8.41 -10.12 -17.63
C HIS A 79 8.81 -8.97 -18.56
N ASN A 80 8.06 -8.76 -19.66
CA ASN A 80 8.27 -7.63 -20.56
C ASN A 80 7.08 -6.67 -20.47
N VAL A 81 7.17 -5.68 -19.58
CA VAL A 81 6.10 -4.68 -19.37
C VAL A 81 5.94 -3.82 -20.61
N THR A 82 4.78 -3.91 -21.25
CA THR A 82 4.49 -3.18 -22.49
C THR A 82 3.87 -1.81 -22.17
N LYS A 83 2.88 -1.78 -21.28
CA LYS A 83 2.11 -0.57 -20.97
C LYS A 83 1.67 -0.57 -19.50
N CYS A 84 1.66 0.61 -18.87
CA CYS A 84 1.06 0.80 -17.56
C CYS A 84 -0.07 1.84 -17.67
N SER A 85 -1.06 1.73 -16.80
CA SER A 85 -2.20 2.64 -16.72
C SER A 85 -1.82 3.99 -16.09
N ASN A 86 -2.68 4.99 -16.24
CA ASN A 86 -2.53 6.24 -15.51
C ASN A 86 -2.79 6.05 -14.01
N ARG A 87 -2.08 6.85 -13.21
CA ARG A 87 -2.13 6.87 -11.73
C ARG A 87 -3.33 7.68 -11.23
N THR A 88 -4.52 7.12 -11.31
CA THR A 88 -5.73 7.80 -10.83
C THR A 88 -6.47 6.94 -9.84
N ILE A 89 -6.79 7.51 -8.66
CA ILE A 89 -7.48 6.82 -7.56
C ILE A 89 -8.80 6.18 -8.02
N LEU A 90 -9.49 6.80 -8.99
CA LEU A 90 -10.75 6.31 -9.57
C LEU A 90 -10.60 5.37 -10.78
N SER A 91 -9.40 5.23 -11.34
CA SER A 91 -9.09 4.29 -12.42
C SER A 91 -8.35 3.05 -11.88
N SER A 92 -8.68 2.64 -10.65
CA SER A 92 -8.31 1.35 -10.09
C SER A 92 -8.61 0.23 -11.09
N PHE A 93 -7.75 -0.78 -11.15
CA PHE A 93 -7.85 -1.91 -12.07
C PHE A 93 -9.31 -2.38 -12.22
N ASP A 94 -9.83 -2.27 -13.43
CA ASP A 94 -11.17 -2.71 -13.78
C ASP A 94 -11.04 -4.01 -14.58
N PRO A 95 -11.28 -5.18 -13.96
CA PRO A 95 -11.17 -6.46 -14.64
C PRO A 95 -12.14 -6.54 -15.83
N THR A 96 -13.27 -5.81 -15.80
CA THR A 96 -14.25 -5.85 -16.89
C THR A 96 -13.83 -5.09 -18.15
N GLN A 97 -12.89 -4.15 -18.03
CA GLN A 97 -12.34 -3.39 -19.16
C GLN A 97 -11.01 -3.94 -19.66
N SER A 98 -10.26 -4.62 -18.78
CA SER A 98 -8.95 -5.18 -19.12
C SER A 98 -9.03 -6.57 -19.74
N TRP A 99 -10.06 -7.36 -19.39
CA TRP A 99 -10.34 -8.61 -20.10
C TRP A 99 -11.13 -8.39 -21.39
N PRO A 100 -10.76 -9.07 -22.49
CA PRO A 100 -11.58 -9.09 -23.70
C PRO A 100 -12.99 -9.56 -23.36
N LYS A 101 -13.99 -8.97 -24.01
CA LYS A 101 -15.40 -9.42 -23.88
C LYS A 101 -15.55 -10.91 -24.18
N GLU A 102 -14.66 -11.49 -24.97
CA GLU A 102 -14.62 -12.92 -25.25
C GLU A 102 -14.24 -13.74 -24.01
N ILE A 103 -13.36 -13.27 -23.13
CA ILE A 103 -13.01 -13.95 -21.88
C ILE A 103 -14.11 -13.77 -20.82
N THR A 104 -14.71 -12.57 -20.77
CA THR A 104 -15.77 -12.23 -19.80
C THR A 104 -17.15 -12.78 -20.20
N SER A 105 -17.41 -12.98 -21.51
CA SER A 105 -18.72 -13.36 -22.06
C SER A 105 -18.73 -14.75 -22.72
N SER A 106 -17.59 -15.42 -22.84
CA SER A 106 -17.59 -16.79 -23.37
C SER A 106 -18.21 -17.76 -22.36
N GLN A 107 -19.22 -18.49 -22.82
CA GLN A 107 -19.70 -19.71 -22.18
C GLN A 107 -18.60 -20.77 -21.97
N GLN A 108 -17.43 -20.63 -22.63
CA GLN A 108 -16.27 -21.50 -22.46
C GLN A 108 -15.49 -21.25 -21.16
N LEU A 109 -15.46 -20.03 -20.62
CA LEU A 109 -14.83 -19.77 -19.32
C LEU A 109 -15.79 -20.00 -18.14
N GLY A 110 -17.11 -19.99 -18.37
CA GLY A 110 -18.09 -20.33 -17.34
C GLY A 110 -18.07 -19.43 -16.11
N TRP A 111 -17.69 -18.15 -16.25
CA TRP A 111 -17.64 -17.22 -15.11
C TRP A 111 -19.07 -16.94 -14.64
N PRO A 112 -19.47 -17.41 -13.44
CA PRO A 112 -20.81 -17.17 -12.96
C PRO A 112 -20.97 -15.69 -12.61
N ARG A 113 -22.21 -15.18 -12.64
CA ARG A 113 -22.54 -13.78 -12.28
C ARG A 113 -21.94 -13.34 -10.93
N VAL A 114 -21.73 -14.29 -10.02
CA VAL A 114 -21.10 -14.10 -8.70
C VAL A 114 -19.73 -13.42 -8.80
N ILE A 115 -18.92 -13.70 -9.83
CA ILE A 115 -17.59 -13.11 -9.93
C ILE A 115 -17.65 -11.67 -10.45
N GLY A 116 -18.67 -11.32 -11.23
CA GLY A 116 -18.91 -9.94 -11.63
C GLY A 116 -19.26 -9.04 -10.45
N ASP A 117 -20.01 -9.56 -9.49
CA ASP A 117 -20.31 -8.84 -8.24
C ASP A 117 -19.05 -8.68 -7.36
N ASP A 118 -18.20 -9.72 -7.29
CA ASP A 118 -16.91 -9.67 -6.59
C ASP A 118 -15.93 -8.68 -7.23
N PHE A 119 -15.98 -8.50 -8.56
CA PHE A 119 -15.19 -7.49 -9.27
C PHE A 119 -15.62 -6.06 -8.95
N HIS A 120 -16.92 -5.83 -8.82
CA HIS A 120 -17.42 -4.54 -8.37
C HIS A 120 -16.98 -4.26 -6.92
N ALA A 121 -17.08 -5.26 -6.04
CA ALA A 121 -16.59 -5.17 -4.66
C ALA A 121 -15.08 -4.91 -4.60
N PHE A 122 -14.29 -5.61 -5.43
CA PHE A 122 -12.84 -5.42 -5.57
C PHE A 122 -12.51 -3.98 -5.95
N LYS A 123 -13.18 -3.44 -6.97
CA LYS A 123 -12.98 -2.05 -7.42
C LYS A 123 -13.22 -1.08 -6.28
N MET A 124 -14.37 -1.16 -5.61
CA MET A 124 -14.70 -0.28 -4.48
C MET A 124 -13.67 -0.41 -3.34
N THR A 125 -13.27 -1.63 -3.03
CA THR A 125 -12.34 -1.94 -1.92
C THR A 125 -10.93 -1.43 -2.22
N SER A 126 -10.45 -1.59 -3.45
CA SER A 126 -9.14 -1.08 -3.90
C SER A 126 -9.07 0.46 -3.88
N GLN A 127 -10.17 1.14 -4.21
CA GLN A 127 -10.25 2.61 -4.12
C GLN A 127 -10.18 3.10 -2.67
N VAL A 128 -10.88 2.43 -1.75
CA VAL A 128 -10.82 2.73 -0.31
C VAL A 128 -9.39 2.50 0.21
N MET A 129 -8.76 1.40 -0.18
CA MET A 129 -7.36 1.11 0.15
C MET A 129 -6.42 2.22 -0.34
N ALA A 130 -6.54 2.63 -1.60
CA ALA A 130 -5.74 3.72 -2.18
C ALA A 130 -5.94 5.05 -1.45
N LEU A 131 -7.19 5.40 -1.11
CA LEU A 131 -7.51 6.59 -0.34
C LEU A 131 -6.86 6.57 1.04
N MET A 132 -6.93 5.43 1.74
CA MET A 132 -6.31 5.25 3.06
C MET A 132 -4.78 5.36 2.97
N TYR A 133 -4.13 4.75 1.98
CA TYR A 133 -2.69 4.95 1.78
C TYR A 133 -2.34 6.43 1.56
N CYS A 134 -3.12 7.17 0.77
CA CYS A 134 -2.91 8.60 0.55
C CYS A 134 -3.05 9.43 1.83
N ILE A 135 -4.06 9.15 2.67
CA ILE A 135 -4.24 9.81 3.97
C ILE A 135 -3.04 9.52 4.88
N GLY A 136 -2.60 8.26 4.93
CA GLY A 136 -1.44 7.85 5.72
C GLY A 136 -0.14 8.55 5.29
N VAL A 137 0.14 8.59 3.98
CA VAL A 137 1.30 9.33 3.42
C VAL A 137 1.21 10.82 3.74
N GLY A 138 0.04 11.42 3.60
CA GLY A 138 -0.20 12.83 3.96
C GLY A 138 0.09 13.11 5.43
N ALA A 139 -0.40 12.26 6.34
CA ALA A 139 -0.15 12.38 7.77
C ALA A 139 1.34 12.23 8.11
N MET A 140 2.04 11.25 7.54
CA MET A 140 3.49 11.07 7.73
C MET A 140 4.29 12.27 7.20
N GLY A 141 3.91 12.80 6.03
CA GLY A 141 4.54 13.99 5.46
C GLY A 141 4.38 15.21 6.38
N LEU A 142 3.19 15.40 6.96
CA LEU A 142 2.95 16.47 7.94
C LEU A 142 3.80 16.29 9.20
N VAL A 143 3.95 15.07 9.72
CA VAL A 143 4.85 14.80 10.86
C VAL A 143 6.28 15.21 10.54
N LEU A 144 6.80 14.81 9.38
CA LEU A 144 8.15 15.18 8.95
C LEU A 144 8.31 16.69 8.81
N LEU A 145 7.33 17.38 8.23
CA LEU A 145 7.33 18.84 8.12
C LEU A 145 7.31 19.54 9.49
N VAL A 146 6.48 19.06 10.43
CA VAL A 146 6.44 19.58 11.80
C VAL A 146 7.79 19.39 12.50
N ARG A 147 8.44 18.24 12.30
CA ARG A 147 9.77 17.95 12.86
C ARG A 147 10.87 18.83 12.26
N VAL A 148 10.82 19.11 10.96
CA VAL A 148 11.75 20.08 10.32
C VAL A 148 11.46 21.49 10.83
N TRP A 149 10.20 21.91 10.91
CA TRP A 149 9.84 23.25 11.40
C TRP A 149 10.29 23.48 12.84
N SER A 150 10.23 22.45 13.68
CA SER A 150 10.73 22.47 15.05
C SER A 150 12.20 22.83 15.18
N THR A 151 13.05 22.45 14.21
CA THR A 151 14.48 22.77 14.29
C THR A 151 14.75 24.21 13.92
N LEU A 152 13.85 24.88 13.19
CA LEU A 152 13.96 26.28 12.80
C LEU A 152 13.28 27.26 13.78
N ALA A 153 12.16 26.88 14.42
CA ALA A 153 11.41 27.78 15.30
C ALA A 153 10.79 27.03 16.50
N PRO A 154 11.38 27.15 17.71
CA PRO A 154 10.85 26.49 18.90
C PRO A 154 9.67 27.29 19.50
N LYS A 155 8.42 27.00 19.08
CA LYS A 155 7.20 27.47 19.77
C LYS A 155 6.09 26.41 19.84
N ALA A 156 5.30 26.54 20.91
CA ALA A 156 4.49 25.53 21.57
C ALA A 156 3.23 25.06 20.80
N CYS A 157 3.30 23.89 20.15
CA CYS A 157 2.18 22.92 20.02
C CYS A 157 2.64 21.53 19.53
N GLN A 158 3.93 21.18 19.70
CA GLN A 158 4.50 20.02 19.00
C GLN A 158 4.00 18.67 19.50
N GLY A 159 4.04 18.40 20.80
CA GLY A 159 3.78 17.05 21.33
C GLY A 159 2.39 16.49 20.98
N PRO A 160 1.28 17.15 21.36
CA PRO A 160 -0.07 16.63 21.12
C PRO A 160 -0.45 16.59 19.64
N CYS A 161 -0.05 17.61 18.87
CA CYS A 161 -0.36 17.70 17.44
C CYS A 161 0.34 16.59 16.66
N GLU A 162 1.62 16.36 16.97
CA GLU A 162 2.40 15.30 16.36
C GLU A 162 1.87 13.90 16.71
N PHE A 163 1.48 13.67 17.97
CA PHE A 163 0.84 12.42 18.38
C PHE A 163 -0.43 12.13 17.58
N SER A 164 -1.30 13.13 17.37
CA SER A 164 -2.52 12.98 16.57
C SER A 164 -2.23 12.56 15.12
N PHE A 165 -1.22 13.15 14.48
CA PHE A 165 -0.83 12.74 13.13
C PHE A 165 -0.22 11.34 13.06
N PHE A 166 0.58 10.94 14.07
CA PHE A 166 1.07 9.56 14.17
C PHE A 166 -0.06 8.55 14.29
N VAL A 167 -1.05 8.81 15.16
CA VAL A 167 -2.21 7.94 15.34
C VAL A 167 -3.04 7.87 14.05
N LEU A 168 -3.30 9.00 13.41
CA LEU A 168 -4.02 9.06 12.14
C LEU A 168 -3.30 8.25 11.05
N GLY A 169 -2.00 8.46 10.89
CA GLY A 169 -1.19 7.72 9.92
C GLY A 169 -1.14 6.23 10.23
N SER A 170 -0.96 5.85 11.49
CA SER A 170 -0.91 4.46 11.92
C SER A 170 -2.23 3.73 11.65
N PHE A 171 -3.36 4.34 11.99
CA PHE A 171 -4.68 3.75 11.78
C PHE A 171 -4.99 3.62 10.28
N SER A 172 -4.71 4.68 9.52
CA SER A 172 -5.00 4.72 8.09
C SER A 172 -4.19 3.67 7.32
N ILE A 173 -2.88 3.57 7.56
CA ILE A 173 -2.06 2.54 6.91
C ILE A 173 -2.42 1.14 7.38
N SER A 174 -2.73 0.92 8.67
CA SER A 174 -3.15 -0.40 9.15
C SER A 174 -4.41 -0.89 8.43
N ILE A 175 -5.41 -0.03 8.26
CA ILE A 175 -6.63 -0.37 7.50
C ILE A 175 -6.26 -0.68 6.04
N ALA A 176 -5.43 0.16 5.42
CA ALA A 176 -5.00 -0.06 4.04
C ALA A 176 -4.26 -1.40 3.86
N SER A 177 -3.38 -1.78 4.79
CA SER A 177 -2.64 -3.05 4.77
C SER A 177 -3.55 -4.26 4.99
N ILE A 178 -4.56 -4.14 5.87
CA ILE A 178 -5.57 -5.19 6.07
C ILE A 178 -6.35 -5.42 4.79
N ILE A 179 -6.84 -4.33 4.17
CA ILE A 179 -7.57 -4.41 2.91
C ILE A 179 -6.68 -5.03 1.82
N ALA A 180 -5.44 -4.58 1.70
CA ALA A 180 -4.49 -5.13 0.74
C ALA A 180 -4.28 -6.63 0.93
N THR A 181 -4.15 -7.08 2.18
CA THR A 181 -3.99 -8.50 2.52
C THR A 181 -5.23 -9.30 2.15
N ALA A 182 -6.43 -8.78 2.42
CA ALA A 182 -7.69 -9.41 2.03
C ALA A 182 -7.80 -9.52 0.51
N LEU A 183 -7.54 -8.45 -0.24
CA LEU A 183 -7.53 -8.46 -1.69
C LEU A 183 -6.51 -9.46 -2.23
N ALA A 184 -5.29 -9.48 -1.69
CA ALA A 184 -4.23 -10.36 -2.14
C ALA A 184 -4.57 -11.85 -1.95
N PHE A 185 -5.22 -12.24 -0.85
CA PHE A 185 -5.56 -13.64 -0.61
C PHE A 185 -6.90 -14.07 -1.20
N GLU A 186 -7.98 -13.31 -0.94
CA GLU A 186 -9.33 -13.68 -1.37
C GLU A 186 -9.46 -13.64 -2.89
N PHE A 187 -8.95 -12.58 -3.53
CA PHE A 187 -9.06 -12.44 -4.98
C PHE A 187 -8.22 -13.49 -5.71
N VAL A 188 -7.01 -13.76 -5.23
CA VAL A 188 -6.13 -14.79 -5.81
C VAL A 188 -6.74 -16.18 -5.63
N ALA A 189 -7.32 -16.48 -4.47
CA ALA A 189 -8.00 -17.74 -4.22
C ALA A 189 -9.22 -17.91 -5.14
N LEU A 190 -10.03 -16.86 -5.30
CA LEU A 190 -11.21 -16.85 -6.17
C LEU A 190 -10.81 -17.13 -7.63
N ILE A 191 -9.77 -16.44 -8.13
CA ILE A 191 -9.30 -16.62 -9.51
C ILE A 191 -8.71 -18.03 -9.71
N ASN A 192 -7.87 -18.50 -8.79
CA ASN A 192 -7.27 -19.83 -8.90
C ASN A 192 -8.31 -20.96 -8.77
N ALA A 193 -9.41 -20.74 -8.03
CA ALA A 193 -10.51 -21.69 -7.94
C ALA A 193 -11.27 -21.82 -9.27
N HIS A 194 -11.56 -20.70 -9.93
CA HIS A 194 -12.33 -20.66 -11.18
C HIS A 194 -11.45 -20.82 -12.44
N GLY A 195 -10.14 -20.61 -12.35
CA GLY A 195 -9.18 -20.64 -13.47
C GLY A 195 -8.68 -22.03 -13.88
N LYS A 196 -9.00 -23.10 -13.12
CA LYS A 196 -8.50 -24.47 -13.36
C LYS A 196 -8.82 -25.06 -14.74
N GLY A 197 -9.85 -24.55 -15.43
CA GLY A 197 -10.24 -25.01 -16.77
C GLY A 197 -9.72 -24.15 -17.92
N SER A 198 -9.17 -22.98 -17.64
CA SER A 198 -8.90 -21.93 -18.64
C SER A 198 -7.46 -21.44 -18.67
N SER A 199 -6.55 -22.10 -17.95
CA SER A 199 -5.13 -21.71 -17.85
C SER A 199 -4.92 -20.28 -17.32
N VAL A 200 -5.90 -19.72 -16.61
CA VAL A 200 -5.79 -18.44 -15.90
C VAL A 200 -5.33 -18.73 -14.47
N SER A 201 -4.32 -18.01 -14.00
CA SER A 201 -3.84 -18.13 -12.62
C SER A 201 -3.51 -16.76 -12.04
N ALA A 202 -3.56 -16.66 -10.71
CA ALA A 202 -3.23 -15.44 -9.99
C ALA A 202 -2.20 -15.76 -8.89
N ARG A 203 -1.36 -14.78 -8.58
CA ARG A 203 -0.37 -14.84 -7.52
C ARG A 203 -0.40 -13.55 -6.72
N TYR A 204 -0.31 -13.64 -5.40
CA TYR A 204 -0.20 -12.46 -4.53
C TYR A 204 1.25 -11.95 -4.49
N GLY A 205 1.45 -10.65 -4.29
CA GLY A 205 2.77 -10.06 -4.16
C GLY A 205 3.28 -10.10 -2.72
N ASP A 206 4.17 -11.04 -2.43
CA ASP A 206 4.79 -11.24 -1.12
C ASP A 206 5.65 -10.04 -0.69
N LYS A 207 6.41 -9.44 -1.63
CA LYS A 207 7.24 -8.25 -1.36
C LYS A 207 6.39 -7.05 -0.96
N PHE A 208 5.27 -6.82 -1.63
CA PHE A 208 4.33 -5.75 -1.30
C PHE A 208 3.76 -5.95 0.10
N LEU A 209 3.27 -7.17 0.43
CA LEU A 209 2.75 -7.48 1.76
C LEU A 209 3.82 -7.26 2.85
N GLY A 210 5.07 -7.70 2.60
CA GLY A 210 6.17 -7.48 3.53
C GLY A 210 6.44 -6.00 3.81
N MET A 211 6.45 -5.17 2.77
CA MET A 211 6.73 -3.73 2.92
C MET A 211 5.59 -2.96 3.58
N THR A 212 4.33 -3.26 3.25
CA THR A 212 3.20 -2.57 3.88
C THR A 212 3.10 -2.91 5.36
N TRP A 213 3.28 -4.18 5.76
CA TRP A 213 3.30 -4.56 7.16
C TRP A 213 4.52 -4.03 7.93
N ALA A 214 5.67 -3.92 7.28
CA ALA A 214 6.83 -3.24 7.85
C ALA A 214 6.54 -1.75 8.12
N ALA A 215 5.88 -1.05 7.19
CA ALA A 215 5.45 0.32 7.38
C ALA A 215 4.46 0.46 8.55
N VAL A 216 3.48 -0.45 8.67
CA VAL A 216 2.56 -0.52 9.82
C VAL A 216 3.33 -0.69 11.13
N GLY A 217 4.27 -1.64 11.20
CA GLY A 217 5.07 -1.87 12.41
C GLY A 217 5.88 -0.64 12.83
N LEU A 218 6.52 0.03 11.87
CA LEU A 218 7.27 1.26 12.11
C LEU A 218 6.36 2.41 12.58
N MET A 219 5.17 2.57 11.99
CA MET A 219 4.21 3.59 12.41
C MET A 219 3.61 3.33 13.79
N LEU A 220 3.35 2.07 14.13
CA LEU A 220 2.90 1.69 15.47
C LEU A 220 3.99 1.97 16.51
N ALA A 221 5.24 1.60 16.23
CA ALA A 221 6.37 1.90 17.11
C ALA A 221 6.58 3.41 17.30
N GLY A 222 6.47 4.19 16.21
CA GLY A 222 6.52 5.66 16.25
C GLY A 222 5.39 6.27 17.09
N SER A 223 4.17 5.76 16.93
CA SER A 223 2.99 6.16 17.71
C SER A 223 3.15 5.92 19.20
N VAL A 224 3.65 4.74 19.60
CA VAL A 224 3.92 4.39 21.02
C VAL A 224 5.01 5.30 21.61
N ALA A 225 6.09 5.53 20.85
CA ALA A 225 7.15 6.45 21.29
C ALA A 225 6.63 7.89 21.45
N SER A 226 5.71 8.32 20.58
CA SER A 226 5.09 9.65 20.60
C SER A 226 4.16 9.82 21.79
N PHE A 227 3.35 8.81 22.08
CA PHE A 227 2.54 8.75 23.29
C PHE A 227 3.39 8.90 24.56
N ALA A 228 4.47 8.11 24.67
CA ALA A 228 5.36 8.18 25.82
C ALA A 228 6.03 9.56 25.97
N ASN A 229 6.30 10.26 24.87
CA ASN A 229 6.87 11.61 24.92
C ASN A 229 5.82 12.66 25.32
N ALA A 230 4.62 12.57 24.77
CA ALA A 230 3.55 13.55 24.98
C ALA A 230 2.94 13.48 26.39
N PHE A 231 2.77 12.27 26.95
CA PHE A 231 1.99 12.06 28.17
C PHE A 231 2.81 11.60 29.37
N VAL A 232 3.76 10.68 29.20
CA VAL A 232 4.54 10.12 30.33
C VAL A 232 5.60 11.11 30.82
N ASN A 233 6.36 11.73 29.91
CA ASN A 233 7.42 12.67 30.31
C ASN A 233 6.87 13.97 30.91
N LYS A 234 5.64 14.39 30.59
CA LYS A 234 5.03 15.59 31.19
C LYS A 234 4.66 15.40 32.66
N GLN A 235 4.36 14.18 33.10
CA GLN A 235 4.11 13.88 34.51
C GLN A 235 5.39 13.91 35.37
N ALA A 236 6.58 13.80 34.76
CA ALA A 236 7.87 13.76 35.46
C ALA A 236 8.48 15.15 35.73
N ALA A 237 7.83 16.26 35.33
CA ALA A 237 8.22 17.61 35.73
C ALA A 237 7.47 17.97 37.02
N PRO A 238 8.10 17.88 38.22
CA PRO A 238 7.43 18.27 39.45
C PRO A 238 7.18 19.78 39.42
N ALA A 239 5.97 20.18 39.77
CA ALA A 239 5.62 21.55 40.06
C ALA A 239 6.58 22.07 41.14
N SER A 240 7.50 22.98 40.78
CA SER A 240 8.18 23.81 41.75
C SER A 240 7.13 24.77 42.34
N VAL A 241 6.41 24.30 43.35
CA VAL A 241 5.60 25.14 44.22
C VAL A 241 6.59 26.01 44.98
N SER A 242 6.74 27.27 44.53
CA SER A 242 7.29 28.34 45.37
C SER A 242 6.37 28.46 46.57
N LYS A 243 6.82 27.97 47.73
CA LYS A 243 6.28 28.42 49.01
C LYS A 243 7.08 29.64 49.40
N ASP A 244 6.64 30.79 48.90
CA ASP A 244 6.83 32.05 49.61
C ASP A 244 5.91 31.97 50.84
N VAL A 245 6.47 31.60 51.99
CA VAL A 245 5.84 31.82 53.29
C VAL A 245 6.80 32.67 54.11
N GLU A 246 6.37 33.91 54.25
CA GLU A 246 6.80 34.98 55.13
C GLU A 246 7.12 34.50 56.56
N GLY A 247 8.20 35.05 57.13
CA GLY A 247 8.65 34.83 58.51
C GLY A 247 10.05 35.38 58.76
#